data_AF-A0A3M2GQ97-F1
#
_entry.id   AF-A0A3M2GQ97-F1
#
_cell.length_a   1.000
_cell.length_b   1.000
_cell.length_c   1.000
_cell.angle_alpha   90.00
_cell.angle_beta   90.00
_cell.angle_gamma   90.00
#
_symmetry.space_group_name_H-M   'P 1'
#
loop_
_entity.id
_entity.type
_entity.pdbx_description
1 polymer ?
#
loop_
_entity_poly.entity_id
_entity_poly.type
_entity_poly.pdbx_seq_one_letter_code
_entity_poly.pdbx_strand_id
1 'polypeptide(L)'
;YHIARNYLGSRRFSRSLRLTLELLREIEAGKRSTNPDFPFLVQALLGRTYHALGRLRRAREAFEAIIPRLNKMEDEFRRAWIYIHYARCLRNLGEYDLAEKMLNKAHSLDDDYTRVILEREKFILRQRRQAQRQPLNPEETR
;
A
#
# COMPACT_ATOMS: atom_id res chain seq x y z
N TYR A 1 -10.71 -14.19 0.99
CA TYR A 1 -9.47 -13.39 1.17
C TYR A 1 -8.19 -14.12 0.75
N HIS A 2 -7.84 -15.26 1.37
CA HIS A 2 -6.54 -15.92 1.13
C HIS A 2 -6.31 -16.31 -0.34
N ILE A 3 -7.35 -16.74 -1.06
CA ILE A 3 -7.28 -17.05 -2.49
C ILE A 3 -6.92 -15.80 -3.31
N ALA A 4 -7.59 -14.67 -3.07
CA ALA A 4 -7.27 -13.41 -3.74
C ALA A 4 -5.83 -12.97 -3.44
N ARG A 5 -5.39 -13.08 -2.19
CA ARG A 5 -4.01 -12.79 -1.79
C ARG A 5 -2.99 -13.72 -2.46
N ASN A 6 -3.32 -15.01 -2.61
CA ASN A 6 -2.49 -15.96 -3.34
C ASN A 6 -2.37 -15.56 -4.82
N TYR A 7 -3.48 -15.18 -5.47
CA TYR A 7 -3.45 -14.67 -6.84
C TYR A 7 -2.59 -13.41 -6.99
N LEU A 8 -2.62 -12.49 -6.02
CA LEU A 8 -1.71 -11.35 -6.01
C LEU A 8 -0.24 -11.81 -5.96
N GLY A 9 0.09 -12.72 -5.04
CA GLY A 9 1.44 -13.26 -4.89
C GLY A 9 1.94 -14.03 -6.11
N SER A 10 1.05 -14.76 -6.78
CA SER A 10 1.34 -15.53 -8.00
C SER A 10 1.23 -14.69 -9.27
N ARG A 11 1.22 -13.35 -9.17
CA ARG A 11 1.11 -12.39 -10.29
C ARG A 11 -0.12 -12.53 -11.18
N ARG A 12 -1.18 -13.19 -10.70
CA ARG A 12 -2.48 -13.33 -11.38
C ARG A 12 -3.40 -12.15 -11.01
N PHE A 13 -2.96 -10.93 -11.30
CA PHE A 13 -3.56 -9.70 -10.78
C PHE A 13 -5.04 -9.52 -11.14
N SER A 14 -5.45 -9.87 -12.37
CA SER A 14 -6.86 -9.79 -12.77
C SER A 14 -7.76 -10.71 -11.95
N ARG A 15 -7.26 -11.91 -11.58
CA ARG A 15 -7.99 -12.84 -10.70
C ARG A 15 -8.03 -12.33 -9.26
N SER A 16 -6.92 -11.77 -8.76
CA SER A 16 -6.89 -11.09 -7.46
C SER A 16 -7.91 -9.97 -7.39
N LEU A 17 -7.96 -9.11 -8.43
CA LEU A 17 -8.85 -7.96 -8.48
C LEU A 17 -10.31 -8.38 -8.42
N ARG A 18 -10.70 -9.33 -9.29
CA ARG A 18 -12.07 -9.84 -9.35
C ARG A 18 -12.55 -10.36 -7.99
N LEU A 19 -11.77 -11.24 -7.36
CA LEU A 19 -12.14 -11.80 -6.06
C LEU A 19 -12.13 -10.75 -4.94
N THR A 20 -11.22 -9.77 -5.00
CA THR A 20 -11.18 -8.71 -3.99
C THR A 20 -12.41 -7.81 -4.07
N LEU A 21 -12.85 -7.45 -5.28
CA LEU A 21 -14.08 -6.68 -5.50
C LEU A 21 -15.35 -7.46 -5.09
N GLU A 22 -15.35 -8.78 -5.28
CA GLU A 22 -16.42 -9.64 -4.77
C GLU A 22 -16.50 -9.60 -3.25
N LEU A 23 -15.36 -9.77 -2.56
CA LEU A 23 -15.30 -9.69 -1.10
C LEU A 23 -15.75 -8.32 -0.57
N LEU A 24 -15.41 -7.22 -1.26
CA LEU A 24 -15.88 -5.88 -0.87
C LEU A 24 -17.39 -5.76 -1.00
N ARG A 25 -17.97 -6.23 -2.11
CA ARG A 25 -19.43 -6.24 -2.30
C ARG A 25 -20.15 -7.04 -1.22
N GLU A 26 -19.59 -8.17 -0.81
CA GLU A 26 -20.16 -8.94 0.31
C GLU A 26 -20.15 -8.15 1.63
N ILE A 27 -19.05 -7.46 1.93
CA ILE A 27 -18.93 -6.62 3.13
C ILE A 27 -19.93 -5.46 3.08
N GLU A 28 -20.05 -4.79 1.93
CA GLU A 28 -21.02 -3.71 1.69
C GLU A 28 -22.47 -4.21 1.81
N ALA A 29 -22.75 -5.44 1.39
CA ALA A 29 -24.03 -6.12 1.60
C ALA A 29 -24.27 -6.55 3.06
N GLY A 30 -23.37 -6.21 3.98
CA GLY A 30 -23.52 -6.47 5.42
C GLY A 30 -23.00 -7.83 5.88
N LYS A 31 -22.35 -8.61 5.01
CA LYS A 31 -21.72 -9.89 5.41
C LYS A 31 -20.60 -9.60 6.41
N ARG A 32 -20.73 -10.16 7.61
CA ARG A 32 -19.77 -9.96 8.70
C ARG A 32 -18.72 -11.07 8.72
N SER A 33 -17.50 -10.69 9.04
CA SER A 33 -16.40 -11.59 9.35
C SER A 33 -16.24 -11.68 10.86
N THR A 34 -15.81 -12.82 11.38
CA THR A 34 -15.41 -12.96 12.79
C THR A 34 -14.12 -12.20 13.11
N ASN A 35 -13.31 -11.91 12.09
CA ASN A 35 -12.14 -11.06 12.22
C ASN A 35 -12.53 -9.58 11.99
N PRO A 36 -12.45 -8.69 13.01
CA PRO A 36 -12.82 -7.28 12.90
C PRO A 36 -11.93 -6.50 11.92
N ASP A 37 -10.69 -6.96 11.69
CA ASP A 37 -9.74 -6.33 10.77
C ASP A 37 -10.03 -6.68 9.30
N PHE A 38 -10.91 -7.65 9.05
CA PHE A 38 -11.16 -8.17 7.70
C PHE A 38 -11.50 -7.09 6.66
N PRO A 39 -12.34 -6.08 6.94
CA PRO A 39 -12.59 -5.00 5.98
C PRO A 39 -11.33 -4.21 5.62
N PHE A 40 -10.45 -3.94 6.58
CA PHE A 40 -9.17 -3.26 6.33
C PHE A 40 -8.27 -4.12 5.45
N LEU A 41 -8.21 -5.44 5.71
CA LEU A 41 -7.39 -6.37 4.95
C LEU A 41 -7.84 -6.50 3.49
N VAL A 42 -9.16 -6.56 3.26
CA VAL A 42 -9.72 -6.65 1.91
C VAL A 42 -9.49 -5.34 1.14
N GLN A 43 -9.74 -4.19 1.76
CA GLN A 43 -9.50 -2.90 1.12
C GLN A 43 -8.02 -2.67 0.81
N ALA A 44 -7.12 -3.02 1.73
CA ALA A 44 -5.68 -2.94 1.47
C ALA A 44 -5.22 -3.91 0.37
N LEU A 45 -5.84 -5.08 0.25
CA LEU A 45 -5.58 -6.01 -0.85
C LEU A 45 -6.02 -5.42 -2.21
N LEU A 46 -7.11 -4.64 -2.23
CA LEU A 46 -7.54 -3.91 -3.43
C LEU A 46 -6.48 -2.88 -3.84
N GLY A 47 -6.01 -2.06 -2.89
CA GLY A 47 -4.95 -1.08 -3.12
C GLY A 47 -3.67 -1.71 -3.67
N ARG A 48 -3.21 -2.81 -3.05
CA ARG A 48 -2.04 -3.57 -3.53
C ARG A 48 -2.25 -4.16 -4.93
N THR A 49 -3.45 -4.66 -5.23
CA THR A 49 -3.75 -5.24 -6.54
C THR A 49 -3.79 -4.17 -7.63
N TYR A 50 -4.38 -3.00 -7.36
CA TYR A 50 -4.33 -1.87 -8.29
C TYR A 50 -2.91 -1.35 -8.50
N HIS A 51 -2.09 -1.29 -7.45
CA HIS A 51 -0.69 -0.92 -7.55
C HIS A 51 0.08 -1.87 -8.48
N ALA A 52 -0.10 -3.18 -8.31
CA ALA A 52 0.53 -4.20 -9.15
C ALA A 52 0.06 -4.16 -10.62
N LEU A 53 -1.15 -3.66 -10.88
CA LEU A 53 -1.69 -3.42 -12.22
C LEU A 53 -1.26 -2.06 -12.83
N GLY A 54 -0.42 -1.28 -12.13
CA GLY A 54 -0.02 0.06 -12.56
C GLY A 54 -1.10 1.13 -12.41
N ARG A 55 -2.24 0.82 -11.79
CA ARG A 55 -3.38 1.73 -11.59
C ARG A 55 -3.19 2.54 -10.31
N LEU A 56 -2.16 3.38 -10.28
CA LEU A 56 -1.69 4.05 -9.06
C LEU A 56 -2.74 4.95 -8.39
N ARG A 57 -3.53 5.70 -9.16
CA ARG A 57 -4.60 6.55 -8.59
C ARG A 57 -5.67 5.74 -7.85
N ARG A 58 -6.13 4.64 -8.46
CA ARG A 58 -7.08 3.70 -7.82
C ARG A 58 -6.48 2.98 -6.62
N ALA A 59 -5.17 2.69 -6.67
CA ALA A 59 -4.47 2.11 -5.52
C ALA A 59 -4.48 3.08 -4.33
N ARG A 60 -4.18 4.36 -4.59
CA ARG A 60 -4.24 5.43 -3.60
C ARG A 60 -5.65 5.57 -3.00
N GLU A 61 -6.68 5.70 -3.83
CA GLU A 61 -8.09 5.78 -3.38
C GLU A 61 -8.46 4.61 -2.45
N ALA A 62 -8.05 3.39 -2.81
CA ALA A 62 -8.33 2.22 -2.01
C ALA A 62 -7.67 2.29 -0.61
N PHE A 63 -6.41 2.75 -0.52
CA PHE A 63 -5.77 2.97 0.78
C PHE A 63 -6.41 4.12 1.56
N GLU A 64 -6.66 5.27 0.93
CA GLU A 64 -7.27 6.44 1.58
C GLU A 64 -8.64 6.15 2.21
N ALA A 65 -9.41 5.22 1.64
CA ALA A 65 -10.68 4.76 2.21
C ALA A 65 -10.56 4.09 3.60
N ILE A 66 -9.36 3.69 4.01
CA ILE A 66 -9.11 3.08 5.33
C ILE A 66 -8.12 3.84 6.20
N ILE A 67 -7.22 4.66 5.65
CA ILE A 67 -6.21 5.38 6.45
C ILE A 67 -6.79 6.17 7.64
N PRO A 68 -7.91 6.93 7.52
CA PRO A 68 -8.47 7.70 8.63
C PRO A 68 -8.96 6.86 9.81
N ARG A 69 -9.29 5.59 9.57
CA ARG A 69 -9.84 4.64 10.55
C ARG A 69 -8.90 3.50 10.89
N LEU A 70 -7.68 3.51 10.35
CA LEU A 70 -6.75 2.39 10.46
C LEU A 70 -6.24 2.16 11.89
N ASN A 71 -6.34 3.17 12.76
CA ASN A 71 -6.07 3.04 14.20
C ASN A 71 -7.05 2.09 14.92
N LYS A 72 -8.22 1.79 14.34
CA LYS A 72 -9.18 0.80 14.87
C LYS A 72 -8.78 -0.64 14.56
N MET A 73 -7.74 -0.85 13.76
CA MET A 73 -7.22 -2.17 13.43
C MET A 73 -6.37 -2.68 14.59
N GLU A 74 -6.69 -3.87 15.08
CA GLU A 74 -6.06 -4.49 16.26
C GLU A 74 -4.70 -5.10 15.91
N ASP A 75 -4.57 -5.73 14.74
CA ASP A 75 -3.32 -6.33 14.26
C ASP A 75 -2.32 -5.22 13.82
N GLU A 76 -1.50 -4.77 14.77
CA GLU A 76 -0.51 -3.70 14.57
C GLU A 76 0.54 -4.05 13.52
N PHE A 77 0.93 -5.33 13.45
CA PHE A 77 1.86 -5.83 12.44
C PHE A 77 1.30 -5.62 11.04
N ARG A 78 0.07 -6.07 10.78
CA ARG A 78 -0.58 -5.85 9.48
C ARG A 78 -0.87 -4.39 9.21
N ARG A 79 -1.19 -3.60 10.25
CA ARG A 79 -1.34 -2.15 10.14
C ARG A 79 -0.06 -1.47 9.65
N ALA A 80 1.11 -1.85 10.16
CA ALA A 80 2.40 -1.37 9.67
C ALA A 80 2.62 -1.71 8.18
N TRP A 81 2.29 -2.94 7.77
CA TRP A 81 2.37 -3.34 6.37
C TRP A 81 1.44 -2.56 5.44
N ILE A 82 0.24 -2.19 5.90
CA ILE A 82 -0.67 -1.34 5.13
C ILE A 82 -0.04 0.04 4.88
N TYR A 83 0.55 0.66 5.92
CA TYR A 83 1.27 1.92 5.76
C TYR A 83 2.46 1.82 4.79
N ILE A 84 3.26 0.74 4.87
CA ILE A 84 4.38 0.50 3.94
C ILE A 84 3.88 0.38 2.49
N HIS A 85 2.81 -0.39 2.27
CA HIS A 85 2.24 -0.55 0.92
C HIS A 85 1.68 0.77 0.38
N TYR A 86 1.05 1.59 1.23
CA TYR A 86 0.57 2.89 0.82
C TYR A 86 1.71 3.85 0.50
N ALA A 87 2.77 3.88 1.32
CA ALA A 87 3.97 4.66 1.05
C ALA A 87 4.62 4.33 -0.30
N ARG A 88 4.67 3.04 -0.68
CA ARG A 88 5.13 2.60 -2.00
C ARG A 88 4.27 3.14 -3.14
N CYS A 89 2.95 3.20 -2.93
CA CYS A 89 2.01 3.76 -3.90
C CYS A 89 2.26 5.26 -4.10
N LEU A 90 2.33 6.01 -2.99
CA LEU A 90 2.61 7.45 -2.97
C LEU A 90 3.95 7.80 -3.61
N ARG A 91 5.00 7.02 -3.29
CA ARG A 91 6.32 7.17 -3.90
C ARG A 91 6.28 6.98 -5.42
N ASN A 92 5.46 6.07 -5.93
CA ASN A 92 5.32 5.88 -7.38
C ASN A 92 4.46 6.98 -8.04
N LEU A 93 3.65 7.71 -7.27
CA LEU A 93 2.93 8.90 -7.69
C LEU A 93 3.76 10.19 -7.58
N GLY A 94 4.98 10.12 -7.03
CA GLY A 94 5.83 11.29 -6.78
C GLY A 94 5.49 12.06 -5.50
N GLU A 95 4.58 11.54 -4.68
CA GLU A 95 4.10 12.18 -3.45
C GLU A 95 5.01 11.84 -2.26
N TYR A 96 6.24 12.34 -2.31
CA TYR A 96 7.30 11.87 -1.43
C TYR A 96 7.08 12.23 0.05
N ASP A 97 6.58 13.42 0.35
CA ASP A 97 6.36 13.86 1.74
C ASP A 97 5.27 13.03 2.42
N LEU A 98 4.21 12.68 1.68
CA LEU A 98 3.15 11.83 2.19
C LEU A 98 3.64 10.37 2.34
N ALA A 99 4.48 9.89 1.42
CA ALA A 99 5.09 8.57 1.54
C ALA A 99 5.95 8.46 2.80
N GLU A 100 6.76 9.49 3.10
CA GLU A 100 7.58 9.58 4.31
C GLU A 100 6.72 9.54 5.57
N LYS A 101 5.62 10.31 5.60
CA LYS A 101 4.66 10.30 6.71
C LYS A 101 4.09 8.89 6.97
N MET A 102 3.78 8.14 5.92
CA MET A 102 3.28 6.76 6.06
C MET A 102 4.38 5.81 6.56
N LEU A 103 5.62 5.93 6.09
CA LEU A 103 6.74 5.14 6.62
C LEU A 103 7.00 5.43 8.10
N ASN A 104 6.85 6.68 8.54
CA ASN A 104 6.99 7.02 9.96
C ASN A 104 5.86 6.43 10.81
N LYS A 105 4.63 6.39 10.30
CA LYS A 105 3.52 5.69 10.97
C LYS A 105 3.73 4.18 11.05
N ALA A 106 4.34 3.57 10.03
CA ALA A 106 4.70 2.16 10.08
C ALA A 106 5.82 1.91 11.10
N HIS A 107 6.81 2.80 11.17
CA HIS A 107 7.95 2.70 12.09
C HIS A 107 7.54 2.80 13.56
N SER A 108 6.53 3.61 13.90
CA SER A 108 6.05 3.76 15.27
C SER A 108 5.27 2.54 15.81
N LEU A 109 5.02 1.52 14.97
CA LEU A 109 4.33 0.30 15.36
C LEU A 109 5.29 -0.83 15.78
N ASP A 110 6.54 -0.46 16.04
CA ASP A 110 7.63 -1.25 16.63
C ASP A 110 7.66 -2.73 16.21
N ASP A 111 7.88 -2.96 14.92
CA ASP A 111 8.12 -4.31 14.41
C ASP A 111 9.54 -4.39 13.84
N ASP A 112 10.44 -5.03 14.57
CA ASP A 112 11.82 -5.31 14.17
C ASP A 112 11.88 -5.95 12.76
N TYR A 113 10.87 -6.75 12.39
CA TYR A 113 10.80 -7.38 11.06
C TYR A 113 10.60 -6.35 9.93
N THR A 114 9.81 -5.30 10.17
CA THR A 114 9.62 -4.23 9.17
C THR A 114 10.74 -3.21 9.13
N ARG A 115 11.61 -3.14 10.16
CA ARG A 115 12.67 -2.11 10.26
C ARG A 115 13.59 -2.07 9.05
N VAL A 116 14.10 -3.21 8.59
CA VAL A 116 14.97 -3.27 7.39
C VAL A 116 14.23 -2.80 6.13
N ILE A 117 12.95 -3.14 6.01
CA ILE A 117 12.11 -2.73 4.88
C ILE A 117 11.86 -1.22 4.92
N LEU A 118 11.60 -0.67 6.11
CA LEU A 118 11.39 0.77 6.31
C LEU A 118 12.64 1.56 5.95
N GLU A 119 13.81 1.13 6.42
CA GLU A 119 15.07 1.80 6.10
C GLU A 119 15.37 1.76 4.60
N ARG A 120 15.12 0.61 3.94
CA ARG A 120 15.22 0.51 2.49
C ARG A 120 14.24 1.45 1.77
N GLU A 121 12.97 1.51 2.18
CA GLU A 121 11.99 2.38 1.53
C GLU A 121 12.32 3.87 1.76
N LYS A 122 12.76 4.26 2.96
CA LYS A 122 13.23 5.63 3.27
C LYS A 122 14.45 5.99 2.43
N PHE A 123 15.40 5.07 2.26
CA PHE A 123 16.56 5.27 1.39
C PHE A 123 16.14 5.52 -0.07
N ILE A 124 15.29 4.65 -0.63
CA ILE A 124 14.79 4.80 -2.02
C ILE A 124 14.03 6.12 -2.17
N LEU A 125 13.25 6.52 -1.16
CA LEU A 125 12.50 7.76 -1.16
C LEU A 125 13.43 8.98 -1.27
N ARG A 126 14.52 9.02 -0.49
CA ARG A 126 15.54 10.08 -0.56
C ARG A 126 16.16 10.17 -1.95
N GLN A 127 16.55 9.04 -2.54
CA GLN A 127 17.14 8.98 -3.87
C GLN A 127 16.18 9.51 -4.95
N ARG A 128 14.91 9.09 -4.93
CA ARG A 128 13.91 9.56 -5.90
C ARG A 128 13.55 11.03 -5.76
N ARG A 129 13.53 11.54 -4.52
CA ARG A 129 13.32 12.97 -4.25
C ARG A 129 14.48 13.82 -4.79
N GLN A 130 15.72 13.34 -4.67
CA GLN A 130 16.89 14.03 -5.23
C GLN A 130 16.89 14.01 -6.77
N ALA A 131 16.63 12.86 -7.39
CA ALA A 131 16.55 12.75 -8.85
C ALA A 131 15.45 13.62 -9.46
N GLN A 132 14.33 13.85 -8.76
CA GLN A 132 13.29 14.79 -9.23
C GLN A 132 13.74 16.25 -9.18
N ARG A 133 14.62 16.62 -8.22
CA ARG A 133 15.12 17.99 -8.04
C ARG A 133 16.27 18.34 -9.00
N GLN A 134 16.94 17.34 -9.56
CA GLN A 134 18.00 17.50 -10.57
C GLN A 134 17.52 16.90 -11.90
N PRO A 135 16.71 17.62 -12.71
CA PRO A 135 16.42 17.17 -14.05
C PRO A 135 17.74 17.05 -14.85
N LEU A 136 17.86 15.97 -15.64
CA LEU A 136 19.00 15.73 -16.53
C LEU A 136 19.32 16.99 -17.35
N ASN A 137 20.59 17.41 -17.32
CA ASN A 137 21.04 18.56 -18.08
C ASN A 137 21.05 18.18 -19.57
N PRO A 138 20.32 18.88 -20.47
CA PRO A 138 20.23 18.50 -21.88
C PRO A 138 21.58 18.48 -22.63
N GLU A 139 22.62 19.10 -22.05
CA GLU A 139 23.95 19.17 -22.64
C GLU A 139 24.77 17.88 -22.50
N GLU A 140 24.36 16.92 -21.66
CA GLU A 140 25.07 15.64 -21.48
C GLU A 140 24.61 14.54 -22.46
N THR A 141 23.69 14.85 -23.39
CA THR A 141 23.14 13.89 -24.38
C THR A 141 23.54 14.18 -25.83
N ARG A 142 24.58 15.00 -26.06
CA ARG A 142 25.18 15.26 -27.38
C ARG A 142 26.52 14.57 -27.51
#